data_AF-A0A920VDT2-F1
#
_entry.id   AF-A0A920VDT2-F1
#
_cell.length_a   1.000
_cell.length_b   1.000
_cell.length_c   1.000
_cell.angle_alpha   90.00
_cell.angle_beta   90.00
_cell.angle_gamma   90.00
#
_symmetry.space_group_name_H-M   'P 1'
#
loop_
_entity.id
_entity.type
_entity.pdbx_description
1 polymer ?
#
loop_
_entity_poly.entity_id
_entity_poly.type
_entity_poly.pdbx_seq_one_letter_code
_entity_poly.pdbx_strand_id
1 'polypeptide(L)' 'MFLVTPLPIREHANEEGISLLSKTLRVSKSRIEIVIGHNARNKLIPVETLTEPAVHNRIKIELSES' A
#
# COMPACT_ATOMS: atom_id res chain seq x y z
N MET A 1 -3.90 -4.11 -10.92
CA MET A 1 -2.85 -3.09 -10.73
C MET A 1 -3.51 -1.79 -10.28
N PHE A 2 -3.20 -1.28 -9.07
CA PHE A 2 -3.83 -0.06 -8.52
C PHE A 2 -2.86 1.10 -8.44
N LEU A 3 -3.38 2.30 -8.72
CA LEU A 3 -2.69 3.57 -8.55
C LEU A 3 -3.00 4.13 -7.17
N VAL A 4 -1.97 4.25 -6.33
CA VAL A 4 -2.00 5.03 -5.09
C VAL A 4 -1.17 6.29 -5.33
N THR A 5 -1.80 7.46 -5.17
CA THR A 5 -1.13 8.78 -5.16
C THR A 5 -0.99 9.25 -3.71
N PRO A 6 0.18 9.09 -3.06
CA PRO A 6 0.45 9.72 -1.78
C PRO A 6 0.63 11.23 -1.94
N LEU A 7 0.14 12.00 -0.98
CA LEU A 7 0.46 13.43 -0.86
C LEU A 7 1.99 13.58 -0.70
N PRO A 8 2.63 14.58 -1.34
CA PRO A 8 4.09 14.73 -1.31
C PRO A 8 4.49 15.32 0.04
N ILE A 9 4.50 14.49 1.08
CA ILE A 9 4.81 14.93 2.43
C ILE A 9 5.93 14.05 2.98
N ARG A 10 7.12 14.66 3.05
CA ARG A 10 8.30 14.27 3.85
C ARG A 10 9.12 13.08 3.33
N GLU A 11 10.39 13.08 3.70
CA GLU A 11 11.39 12.03 3.45
C GLU A 11 10.98 10.62 3.94
N HIS A 12 9.83 10.49 4.61
CA HIS A 12 9.29 9.25 5.17
C HIS A 12 8.02 8.74 4.45
N ALA A 13 7.59 9.36 3.35
CA ALA A 13 6.36 8.96 2.62
C ALA A 13 6.35 7.50 2.15
N ASN A 14 7.52 6.89 1.95
CA ASN A 14 7.65 5.46 1.62
C ASN A 14 7.32 4.58 2.82
N GLU A 15 7.91 4.87 3.98
CA GLU A 15 7.72 4.11 5.21
C GLU A 15 6.30 4.25 5.76
N GLU A 16 5.73 5.45 5.73
CA GLU A 16 4.34 5.69 6.12
C GLU A 16 3.38 4.95 5.19
N GLY A 17 3.63 4.95 3.88
CA GLY A 17 2.85 4.19 2.90
C GLY A 17 2.87 2.68 3.17
N ILE A 18 4.06 2.11 3.40
CA ILE A 18 4.21 0.69 3.77
C ILE A 18 3.50 0.40 5.10
N SER A 19 3.62 1.29 6.08
CA SER A 19 2.99 1.12 7.40
C SER A 19 1.46 1.17 7.33
N LEU A 20 0.91 2.08 6.51
CA LEU A 20 -0.53 2.16 6.26
C LEU A 20 -1.03 0.88 5.58
N LEU A 21 -0.37 0.48 4.49
CA LEU A 21 -0.74 -0.73 3.76
C LEU A 21 -0.62 -2.00 4.61
N SER A 22 0.39 -2.08 5.47
CA SER A 22 0.56 -3.19 6.41
C SER A 22 -0.64 -3.32 7.35
N LYS A 23 -1.16 -2.20 7.88
CA LYS A 23 -2.34 -2.17 8.73
C LYS A 23 -3.60 -2.52 7.96
N THR A 24 -3.87 -1.82 6.86
CA THR A 24 -5.08 -2.00 6.04
C THR A 24 -5.18 -3.42 5.46
N LEU A 25 -4.07 -3.96 4.98
CA LEU A 25 -4.05 -5.30 4.39
C LEU A 25 -3.82 -6.40 5.43
N ARG A 26 -3.48 -6.06 6.68
CA ARG A 26 -3.10 -7.01 7.73
C ARG A 26 -1.97 -7.95 7.30
N VAL A 27 -0.96 -7.38 6.65
CA VAL A 27 0.23 -8.10 6.15
C VAL A 27 1.47 -7.49 6.82
N SER A 28 2.46 -8.33 7.13
CA SER A 28 3.73 -7.86 7.71
C SER A 28 4.43 -6.86 6.79
N LYS A 29 5.02 -5.80 7.34
CA LYS A 29 5.80 -4.81 6.58
C LYS A 29 6.88 -5.44 5.71
N SER A 30 7.50 -6.54 6.18
CA SER A 30 8.49 -7.32 5.43
C SER A 30 8.01 -7.92 4.11
N ARG A 31 6.69 -7.98 3.89
CA ARG A 31 6.04 -8.54 2.68
C ARG A 31 5.45 -7.46 1.77
N ILE A 32 5.75 -6.20 2.04
CA ILE A 32 5.28 -5.03 1.30
C ILE A 32 6.51 -4.22 0.91
N GLU A 33 6.81 -4.21 -0.39
CA GLU A 33 7.98 -3.51 -0.94
C GLU A 33 7.51 -2.53 -2.02
N ILE A 34 8.20 -1.40 -2.19
CA ILE A 34 7.98 -0.56 -3.37
C ILE A 34 8.95 -1.05 -4.44
N VAL A 35 8.48 -1.72 -5.49
CA VAL A 35 9.39 -2.21 -6.54
C VAL A 35 9.59 -1.20 -7.68
N ILE A 36 8.64 -0.27 -7.85
CA ILE A 36 8.73 0.83 -8.83
C ILE A 36 8.20 2.12 -8.20
N GLY A 37 8.85 3.24 -8.51
CA GLY A 37 8.36 4.56 -8.15
C GLY A 37 8.78 5.04 -6.76
N HIS A 38 9.92 4.56 -6.23
CA HIS A 38 10.47 5.01 -4.93
C HIS A 38 10.51 6.54 -4.76
N ASN A 39 10.81 7.26 -5.85
CA ASN A 39 10.88 8.74 -5.90
C ASN A 39 9.69 9.36 -6.65
N ALA A 40 8.70 8.55 -7.04
CA ALA A 40 7.53 8.98 -7.80
C ALA A 40 6.27 8.90 -6.95
N ARG A 41 5.23 9.66 -7.33
CA ARG A 41 3.92 9.56 -6.67
C ARG A 41 3.28 8.19 -6.91
N ASN A 42 3.29 7.74 -8.17
CA ASN A 42 2.73 6.45 -8.52
C ASN A 42 3.73 5.35 -8.18
N LYS A 43 3.31 4.41 -7.33
CA LYS A 43 4.14 3.32 -6.83
C LYS A 43 3.54 1.98 -7.21
N LEU A 44 4.39 1.04 -7.60
CA LEU A 44 4.02 -0.36 -7.75
C LEU A 44 4.51 -1.11 -6.51
N ILE A 45 3.56 -1.69 -5.79
CA ILE A 45 3.80 -2.36 -4.51
C ILE A 45 3.30 -3.80 -4.63
N PRO A 46 4.18 -4.81 -4.67
CA PRO A 46 3.77 -6.19 -4.54
C PRO A 46 3.34 -6.41 -3.09
N VAL A 47 2.25 -7.15 -2.92
CA VAL A 47 1.83 -7.63 -1.61
C VAL A 47 1.91 -9.14 -1.69
N GLU A 48 2.98 -9.70 -1.13
CA GLU A 48 3.14 -11.14 -1.11
C GLU A 48 2.03 -11.75 -0.26
N THR A 49 1.54 -12.93 -0.68
CA THR A 49 0.50 -13.74 0.00
C THR A 49 -0.96 -13.31 -0.17
N LEU A 50 -1.25 -12.22 -0.88
CA LEU A 50 -2.62 -11.85 -1.23
C LEU A 50 -2.84 -11.86 -2.74
N THR A 51 -4.00 -12.37 -3.15
CA THR A 51 -4.49 -12.23 -4.52
C THR A 51 -5.05 -10.82 -4.71
N GLU A 52 -5.05 -10.35 -5.96
CA GLU A 52 -5.59 -9.04 -6.31
C GLU A 52 -7.03 -8.80 -5.81
N PRO A 53 -7.98 -9.76 -5.93
CA PRO A 53 -9.32 -9.58 -5.37
C PRO A 53 -9.34 -9.48 -3.84
N ALA A 54 -8.45 -10.19 -3.15
CA ALA A 54 -8.37 -10.13 -1.69
C ALA A 54 -7.86 -8.77 -1.20
N VAL A 55 -6.89 -8.18 -1.90
CA VAL A 55 -6.40 -6.82 -1.62
C VAL A 55 -7.54 -5.81 -1.76
N HIS A 56 -8.28 -5.87 -2.86
CA HIS A 56 -9.43 -4.99 -3.08
C HIS A 56 -10.50 -5.07 -2.02
N ASN A 57 -10.91 -6.29 -1.65
CA ASN A 57 -11.96 -6.48 -0.67
C ASN A 57 -11.54 -5.89 0.68
N ARG A 58 -10.29 -6.06 1.10
CA ARG A 58 -9.77 -5.49 2.36
C ARG A 58 -9.76 -3.96 2.34
N ILE A 59 -9.31 -3.36 1.24
CA ILE A 59 -9.34 -1.88 1.09
C ILE A 59 -10.78 -1.37 1.10
N LYS A 60 -11.70 -2.05 0.40
CA LYS A 60 -13.11 -1.66 0.34
C LYS A 60 -13.78 -1.70 1.71
N ILE A 61 -13.50 -2.74 2.50
CA ILE A 61 -14.00 -2.87 3.88
C ILE A 61 -13.51 -1.69 4.73
N GLU A 62 -12.21 -1.40 4.71
CA GLU A 62 -11.64 -0.30 5.49
C GLU A 62 -12.25 1.08 5.12
N LEU A 63 -12.49 1.31 3.82
CA LEU A 63 -13.12 2.53 3.33
C LEU A 63 -14.62 2.62 3.63
N SER A 64 -15.29 1.49 3.90
CA SER A 64 -16.70 1.48 4.30
C SER A 64 -16.89 1.66 5.81
N GLU A 65 -15.84 1.43 6.59
CA GLU A 65 -15.85 1.58 8.06
C GLU A 65 -15.21 2.89 8.55
N SER A 66 -14.73 3.74 7.63
CA SER A 66 -14.17 5.08 7.90
C SER A 66 -15.16 6.19 7.55
#